data_AF-A0AAU1TJU5-F1
#
_entry.id   AF-A0AAU1TJU5-F1
#
_cell.length_a   1.000
_cell.length_b   1.000
_cell.length_c   1.000
_cell.angle_alpha   90.00
_cell.angle_beta   90.00
_cell.angle_gamma   90.00
#
_symmetry.space_group_name_H-M   'P 1'
#
loop_
_entity.id
_entity.type
_entity.pdbx_description
1 polymer ?
#
loop_
_entity_poly.entity_id
_entity_poly.type
_entity_poly.pdbx_seq_one_letter_code
_entity_poly.pdbx_strand_id
1 'polypeptide(L)'
;MIPALRNRWRRPVTALSTAALALALSCAGALVAHPATAADDPPGLPDASIARTANPAPSASDAELRKRVVEAAKTRATPETKPKKTPFIIGGTETSISSAPWMVQLSYYDPVSGDGYFCGGTLVAPNKVLTAAHCVAGLDWVNNGAVVAGATGLLDSANGTVAGVWRQWNHPRYNDATIQNDIAVLTLDRPLEDQWTKLVQSNDTASYKAGTSATVYGWGLTSGAQDADLSATLRKVTLPLVSDSTCNTAMQSVLGEDDFVEGSMFCAGTPATGTDEGTKSTCSGDSGGPVVVGGRVVGIVSWGVSGCTAKGAYPVFTKVSSYVWAAQPRIDDTDLSFDGRADLLARTPSGGLFEQDSKGTSLATRAYQSAGWQTASWALQADLDRDFFQDLIMRDSTDGKLYRSYYNHASDAFEWMLITSVWGGYKSYAVPGDMTGDSRPDLVAVDADGSTYLYPGKGNGEFYGKVKIVDKAWKGVKIFGRGDLTGDGKADLLVRNSSGVLYLYRGTQVEKTPFAARIQARTGWNFTSYVTSGDVTGDGIADVMARDSGGTLWLYPGTNKASADVFGARKSLGTGFNQYNLMF
;
A
#
# COMPACT_ATOMS: atom_id res chain seq x y z
N MET A 1 40.78 -63.39 -3.86
CA MET A 1 40.11 -63.96 -2.68
C MET A 1 38.77 -63.22 -2.56
N ILE A 2 37.63 -63.66 -3.10
CA ILE A 2 36.87 -64.93 -2.87
C ILE A 2 36.38 -65.01 -1.40
N PRO A 3 35.06 -65.13 -1.09
CA PRO A 3 33.87 -64.80 -1.90
C PRO A 3 32.62 -64.21 -1.14
N ALA A 4 31.71 -63.60 -1.92
CA ALA A 4 30.24 -63.81 -2.01
C ALA A 4 29.25 -63.95 -0.81
N LEU A 5 27.96 -63.63 -1.14
CA LEU A 5 26.68 -64.10 -0.55
C LEU A 5 26.26 -63.53 0.82
N ARG A 6 25.16 -62.78 0.97
CA ARG A 6 23.69 -63.02 0.80
C ARG A 6 22.97 -63.39 2.12
N ASN A 7 21.80 -62.76 2.29
CA ASN A 7 20.58 -63.25 2.93
C ASN A 7 20.35 -63.18 4.46
N ARG A 8 19.23 -62.48 4.77
CA ARG A 8 18.08 -62.91 5.61
C ARG A 8 18.23 -63.00 7.13
N TRP A 9 17.50 -62.09 7.78
CA TRP A 9 16.39 -62.39 8.72
C TRP A 9 16.55 -63.58 9.67
N ARG A 10 16.67 -63.30 10.98
CA ARG A 10 15.64 -63.62 12.01
C ARG A 10 16.05 -63.11 13.39
N ARG A 11 15.08 -62.60 14.17
CA ARG A 11 15.16 -62.52 15.64
C ARG A 11 14.92 -63.94 16.21
N PRO A 12 15.49 -64.29 17.38
CA PRO A 12 14.66 -64.33 18.60
C PRO A 12 15.44 -63.88 19.89
N VAL A 13 14.84 -63.11 20.81
CA VAL A 13 14.14 -63.53 22.05
C VAL A 13 15.04 -63.64 23.31
N THR A 14 14.82 -62.69 24.22
CA THR A 14 14.96 -62.68 25.71
C THR A 14 16.23 -63.18 26.42
N ALA A 15 16.76 -62.30 27.27
CA ALA A 15 17.03 -62.62 28.69
C ALA A 15 16.67 -61.40 29.55
N LEU A 16 15.91 -61.61 30.64
CA LEU A 16 15.51 -60.53 31.57
C LEU A 16 16.58 -60.28 32.64
N SER A 17 16.62 -59.06 33.15
CA SER A 17 16.92 -58.80 34.57
C SER A 17 15.95 -57.75 35.12
N THR A 18 15.48 -57.96 36.34
CA THR A 18 14.32 -57.27 36.95
C THR A 18 14.70 -56.58 38.25
N ALA A 19 14.49 -55.26 38.33
CA ALA A 19 14.25 -54.47 39.55
C ALA A 19 13.95 -53.01 39.12
N ALA A 20 12.71 -52.62 38.82
CA ALA A 20 11.63 -52.29 39.76
C ALA A 20 11.82 -50.94 40.50
N LEU A 21 11.20 -49.87 39.97
CA LEU A 21 10.67 -48.78 40.80
C LEU A 21 9.41 -48.14 40.17
N ALA A 22 8.34 -48.12 40.97
CA ALA A 22 7.05 -47.40 40.94
C ALA A 22 6.47 -46.74 39.65
N LEU A 23 5.16 -46.98 39.48
CA LEU A 23 4.24 -46.34 38.52
C LEU A 23 3.99 -44.83 38.79
N ALA A 24 3.76 -44.08 37.71
CA ALA A 24 2.65 -43.12 37.61
C ALA A 24 2.14 -43.07 36.15
N LEU A 25 0.83 -42.88 35.95
CA LEU A 25 0.17 -43.07 34.65
C LEU A 25 0.51 -41.97 33.64
N SER A 26 0.83 -42.36 32.39
CA SER A 26 0.78 -41.49 31.22
C SER A 26 -0.41 -41.87 30.31
N CYS A 27 -1.52 -41.14 30.42
CA CYS A 27 -2.59 -41.24 29.43
C CYS A 27 -2.20 -40.47 28.16
N ALA A 28 -2.32 -41.13 27.00
CA ALA A 28 -2.19 -40.45 25.72
C ALA A 28 -3.42 -39.56 25.47
N GLY A 29 -3.18 -38.29 25.17
CA GLY A 29 -4.19 -37.34 24.71
C GLY A 29 -3.64 -36.57 23.51
N ALA A 30 -4.35 -36.58 22.40
CA ALA A 30 -3.94 -35.87 21.20
C ALA A 30 -4.04 -34.34 21.42
N LEU A 31 -2.93 -33.63 21.24
CA LEU A 31 -2.93 -32.17 21.19
C LEU A 31 -3.50 -31.70 19.85
N VAL A 32 -4.82 -31.52 19.82
CA VAL A 32 -5.49 -30.67 18.82
C VAL A 32 -5.10 -29.23 19.14
N ALA A 33 -4.24 -28.64 18.31
CA ALA A 33 -3.95 -27.21 18.38
C ALA A 33 -5.25 -26.44 18.14
N HIS A 34 -5.75 -25.78 19.19
CA HIS A 34 -6.85 -24.83 19.09
C HIS A 34 -6.29 -23.47 18.65
N PRO A 35 -7.06 -22.64 17.91
CA PRO A 35 -6.68 -21.25 17.67
C PRO A 35 -6.58 -20.51 19.00
N ALA A 36 -5.73 -19.48 19.05
CA ALA A 36 -5.57 -18.67 20.25
C ALA A 36 -6.89 -17.94 20.56
N THR A 37 -7.50 -18.27 21.69
CA THR A 37 -8.55 -17.46 22.29
C THR A 37 -7.94 -16.13 22.75
N ALA A 38 -8.66 -15.02 22.54
CA ALA A 38 -8.29 -13.71 23.04
C ALA A 38 -7.84 -13.81 24.52
N ALA A 39 -6.61 -13.38 24.80
CA ALA A 39 -6.13 -13.27 26.16
C ALA A 39 -6.67 -11.96 26.73
N ASP A 40 -7.32 -12.02 27.90
CA ASP A 40 -7.74 -10.81 28.61
C ASP A 40 -6.56 -9.85 28.73
N ASP A 41 -6.78 -8.58 28.38
CA ASP A 41 -5.74 -7.56 28.42
C ASP A 41 -5.08 -7.51 29.81
N PRO A 42 -3.74 -7.50 29.89
CA PRO A 42 -3.07 -7.43 31.17
C PRO A 42 -3.50 -6.16 31.91
N PRO A 43 -3.87 -6.25 33.20
CA PRO A 43 -4.48 -5.14 33.92
C PRO A 43 -3.52 -3.94 33.98
N GLY A 44 -3.83 -2.91 33.21
CA GLY A 44 -2.99 -1.72 33.06
C GLY A 44 -2.91 -1.14 31.64
N LEU A 45 -3.28 -1.90 30.60
CA LEU A 45 -3.42 -1.33 29.26
C LEU A 45 -4.59 -0.32 29.21
N PRO A 46 -4.46 0.77 28.43
CA PRO A 46 -5.57 1.68 28.14
C PRO A 46 -6.64 1.01 27.27
N ASP A 47 -7.81 1.63 27.21
CA ASP A 47 -8.87 1.24 26.27
C ASP A 47 -8.32 1.26 24.83
N ALA A 48 -8.44 0.14 24.13
CA ALA A 48 -8.04 0.00 22.73
C ALA A 48 -8.89 0.87 21.79
N SER A 49 -10.12 1.21 22.22
CA SER A 49 -11.01 2.04 21.42
C SER A 49 -10.63 3.53 21.50
N ILE A 50 -10.36 4.08 20.33
CA ILE A 50 -10.56 5.49 20.03
C ILE A 50 -12.07 5.62 19.74
N ALA A 51 -12.77 6.54 20.40
CA ALA A 51 -14.18 6.86 20.19
C ALA A 51 -14.37 7.51 18.81
N ARG A 52 -14.59 6.65 17.81
CA ARG A 52 -14.54 6.95 16.37
C ARG A 52 -15.67 7.87 15.91
N THR A 53 -15.34 8.78 14.99
CA THR A 53 -16.29 9.52 14.12
C THR A 53 -16.79 8.65 12.95
N ALA A 54 -17.26 7.44 13.28
CA ALA A 54 -17.66 6.35 12.37
C ALA A 54 -16.52 5.73 11.54
N ASN A 55 -16.55 4.40 11.40
CA ASN A 55 -15.69 3.69 10.45
C ASN A 55 -16.06 4.05 9.01
N PRO A 56 -15.13 3.89 8.05
CA PRO A 56 -15.48 3.64 6.66
C PRO A 56 -16.46 2.46 6.64
N ALA A 57 -17.69 2.74 6.26
CA ALA A 57 -18.77 1.77 6.21
C ALA A 57 -19.28 1.72 4.77
N PRO A 58 -19.58 0.53 4.23
CA PRO A 58 -20.12 0.40 2.88
C PRO A 58 -21.35 1.28 2.66
N SER A 59 -21.22 2.27 1.77
CA SER A 59 -22.29 3.22 1.43
C SER A 59 -23.43 2.54 0.63
N ALA A 60 -23.15 1.37 0.06
CA ALA A 60 -24.08 0.52 -0.65
C ALA A 60 -23.94 -0.94 -0.20
N SER A 61 -25.06 -1.68 -0.25
CA SER A 61 -25.03 -3.12 0.00
C SER A 61 -24.39 -3.87 -1.17
N ASP A 62 -23.83 -5.05 -0.92
CA ASP A 62 -23.30 -5.96 -1.94
C ASP A 62 -24.29 -6.23 -3.08
N ALA A 63 -25.60 -6.26 -2.79
CA ALA A 63 -26.65 -6.43 -3.79
C ALA A 63 -26.76 -5.21 -4.72
N GLU A 64 -26.66 -3.99 -4.19
CA GLU A 64 -26.67 -2.77 -5.00
C GLU A 64 -25.36 -2.60 -5.77
N LEU A 65 -24.21 -2.92 -5.16
CA LEU A 65 -22.92 -2.92 -5.85
C LEU A 65 -22.89 -3.94 -7.01
N ARG A 66 -23.38 -5.17 -6.80
CA ARG A 66 -23.54 -6.17 -7.88
C ARG A 66 -24.52 -5.70 -8.95
N LYS A 67 -25.56 -4.92 -8.60
CA LYS A 67 -26.45 -4.28 -9.57
C LYS A 67 -25.71 -3.21 -10.40
N ARG A 68 -24.88 -2.35 -9.81
CA ARG A 68 -24.02 -1.40 -10.57
C ARG A 68 -23.13 -2.12 -11.58
N VAL A 69 -22.49 -3.23 -11.18
CA VAL A 69 -21.70 -4.10 -12.08
C VAL A 69 -22.55 -4.59 -13.25
N VAL A 70 -23.77 -5.07 -13.00
CA VAL A 70 -24.69 -5.58 -14.03
C VAL A 70 -25.30 -4.48 -14.92
N GLU A 71 -25.48 -3.25 -14.45
CA GLU A 71 -25.95 -2.16 -15.30
C GLU A 71 -24.80 -1.55 -16.14
N ALA A 72 -23.60 -1.36 -15.57
CA ALA A 72 -22.39 -0.98 -16.30
C ALA A 72 -22.08 -1.97 -17.45
N ALA A 73 -22.45 -3.23 -17.28
CA ALA A 73 -22.35 -4.26 -18.30
C ALA A 73 -23.33 -4.11 -19.48
N LYS A 74 -24.51 -3.51 -19.27
CA LYS A 74 -25.54 -3.37 -20.31
C LYS A 74 -25.34 -2.11 -21.13
N THR A 75 -24.76 -1.07 -20.53
CA THR A 75 -24.48 0.22 -21.17
C THR A 75 -23.15 0.23 -21.93
N ARG A 76 -22.44 -0.92 -21.98
CA ARG A 76 -21.24 -1.16 -22.80
C ARG A 76 -21.38 -0.57 -24.20
N ALA A 77 -20.70 0.55 -24.43
CA ALA A 77 -20.63 1.17 -25.74
C ALA A 77 -19.62 0.44 -26.66
N THR A 78 -20.07 -0.65 -27.30
CA THR A 78 -19.71 -1.02 -28.70
C THR A 78 -20.90 -1.78 -29.35
N PRO A 79 -21.12 -1.69 -30.69
CA PRO A 79 -22.38 -2.05 -31.37
C PRO A 79 -22.58 -3.54 -31.78
N GLU A 80 -23.81 -3.90 -32.15
CA GLU A 80 -24.31 -5.22 -32.62
C GLU A 80 -23.86 -5.66 -34.05
N THR A 81 -23.87 -6.95 -34.49
CA THR A 81 -24.15 -8.25 -33.82
C THR A 81 -23.58 -9.51 -34.54
N LYS A 82 -23.36 -10.55 -33.72
CA LYS A 82 -23.40 -12.01 -34.03
C LYS A 82 -22.27 -12.61 -34.91
N PRO A 83 -21.91 -13.91 -34.70
CA PRO A 83 -20.53 -14.20 -34.31
C PRO A 83 -19.66 -14.96 -35.33
N LYS A 84 -18.33 -14.73 -35.23
CA LYS A 84 -17.24 -15.66 -35.59
C LYS A 84 -16.10 -15.56 -34.57
N LYS A 85 -15.13 -16.48 -34.62
CA LYS A 85 -14.00 -16.62 -33.68
C LYS A 85 -12.69 -16.25 -34.38
N THR A 86 -11.57 -15.78 -33.80
CA THR A 86 -11.08 -15.34 -32.45
C THR A 86 -9.59 -14.96 -32.67
N PRO A 87 -8.83 -14.17 -31.85
CA PRO A 87 -8.81 -14.21 -30.37
C PRO A 87 -8.30 -12.99 -29.54
N PHE A 88 -8.98 -12.72 -28.42
CA PHE A 88 -8.37 -12.42 -27.11
C PHE A 88 -7.84 -10.97 -26.96
N ILE A 89 -7.38 -10.53 -25.75
CA ILE A 89 -6.34 -9.46 -25.66
C ILE A 89 -5.36 -9.81 -26.78
N ILE A 90 -5.17 -8.92 -27.75
CA ILE A 90 -4.88 -9.36 -29.12
C ILE A 90 -3.66 -10.28 -29.11
N GLY A 91 -3.80 -11.51 -29.61
CA GLY A 91 -2.73 -12.53 -29.60
C GLY A 91 -2.32 -13.10 -28.22
N GLY A 92 -3.15 -12.95 -27.19
CA GLY A 92 -2.97 -13.41 -25.80
C GLY A 92 -3.73 -14.71 -25.45
N THR A 93 -3.66 -15.12 -24.18
CA THR A 93 -4.17 -16.42 -23.69
C THR A 93 -5.10 -16.27 -22.48
N GLU A 94 -5.95 -17.28 -22.24
CA GLU A 94 -6.76 -17.37 -21.01
C GLU A 94 -5.87 -17.58 -19.78
N THR A 95 -6.32 -17.04 -18.66
CA THR A 95 -5.71 -17.24 -17.35
C THR A 95 -6.78 -17.14 -16.27
N SER A 96 -6.48 -17.63 -15.06
CA SER A 96 -7.38 -17.54 -13.91
C SER A 96 -7.00 -16.39 -12.99
N ILE A 97 -7.94 -15.91 -12.18
CA ILE A 97 -7.66 -14.93 -11.11
C ILE A 97 -6.58 -15.43 -10.14
N SER A 98 -6.51 -16.74 -9.87
CA SER A 98 -5.46 -17.35 -9.06
C SER A 98 -4.03 -17.19 -9.61
N SER A 99 -3.87 -16.75 -10.87
CA SER A 99 -2.57 -16.42 -11.48
C SER A 99 -2.21 -14.93 -11.43
N ALA A 100 -3.16 -14.08 -11.05
CA ALA A 100 -3.02 -12.65 -10.85
C ALA A 100 -4.06 -12.17 -9.82
N PRO A 101 -3.97 -12.62 -8.56
CA PRO A 101 -5.01 -12.41 -7.54
C PRO A 101 -5.24 -10.94 -7.19
N TRP A 102 -4.27 -10.07 -7.50
CA TRP A 102 -4.37 -8.62 -7.38
C TRP A 102 -5.20 -7.96 -8.49
N MET A 103 -5.62 -8.68 -9.53
CA MET A 103 -6.41 -8.11 -10.63
C MET A 103 -7.84 -7.83 -10.15
N VAL A 104 -8.34 -6.62 -10.35
CA VAL A 104 -9.74 -6.26 -10.02
C VAL A 104 -10.47 -5.70 -11.23
N GLN A 105 -11.79 -5.89 -11.22
CA GLN A 105 -12.74 -5.32 -12.17
C GLN A 105 -13.29 -4.03 -11.57
N LEU A 106 -13.29 -2.95 -12.35
CA LEU A 106 -13.87 -1.66 -11.99
C LEU A 106 -15.11 -1.43 -12.85
N SER A 107 -16.26 -1.25 -12.21
CA SER A 107 -17.53 -0.95 -12.87
C SER A 107 -18.06 0.38 -12.35
N TYR A 108 -18.33 1.30 -13.27
CA TYR A 108 -19.03 2.55 -13.00
C TYR A 108 -20.40 2.50 -13.66
N TYR A 109 -21.45 2.91 -12.94
CA TYR A 109 -22.77 3.11 -13.53
C TYR A 109 -23.49 4.29 -12.88
N ASP A 110 -23.77 5.33 -13.67
CA ASP A 110 -24.55 6.48 -13.24
C ASP A 110 -26.05 6.26 -13.59
N PRO A 111 -26.94 6.10 -12.59
CA PRO A 111 -28.36 5.89 -12.83
C PRO A 111 -29.12 7.16 -13.29
N VAL A 112 -28.50 8.34 -13.22
CA VAL A 112 -29.08 9.63 -13.63
C VAL A 112 -28.87 9.87 -15.12
N SER A 113 -27.64 9.66 -15.63
CA SER A 113 -27.37 9.77 -17.07
C SER A 113 -27.64 8.47 -17.84
N GLY A 114 -27.53 7.32 -17.17
CA GLY A 114 -27.54 6.00 -17.80
C GLY A 114 -26.19 5.60 -18.39
N ASP A 115 -25.11 6.34 -18.12
CA ASP A 115 -23.77 5.98 -18.56
C ASP A 115 -23.19 4.85 -17.71
N GLY A 116 -22.36 4.00 -18.32
CA GLY A 116 -21.54 3.06 -17.57
C GLY A 116 -20.24 2.71 -18.27
N TYR A 117 -19.23 2.40 -17.46
CA TYR A 117 -17.86 2.17 -17.90
C TYR A 117 -17.26 0.96 -17.21
N PHE A 118 -16.32 0.31 -17.90
CA PHE A 118 -15.54 -0.80 -17.38
C PHE A 118 -14.04 -0.54 -17.54
N CYS A 119 -13.29 -0.74 -16.46
CA CYS A 119 -11.83 -0.73 -16.46
C CYS A 119 -11.29 -1.91 -15.65
N GLY A 120 -10.02 -2.25 -15.87
CA GLY A 120 -9.21 -3.01 -14.93
C GLY A 120 -8.67 -2.14 -13.80
N GLY A 121 -8.23 -2.81 -12.75
CA GLY A 121 -7.45 -2.21 -11.67
C GLY A 121 -6.53 -3.24 -11.01
N THR A 122 -5.70 -2.77 -10.09
CA THR A 122 -4.73 -3.59 -9.37
C THR A 122 -4.78 -3.33 -7.87
N LEU A 123 -5.07 -4.35 -7.07
CA LEU A 123 -5.00 -4.29 -5.62
C LEU A 123 -3.53 -4.18 -5.18
N VAL A 124 -3.18 -3.08 -4.50
CA VAL A 124 -1.81 -2.72 -4.08
C VAL A 124 -1.64 -2.55 -2.56
N ALA A 125 -2.76 -2.58 -1.86
CA ALA A 125 -2.92 -2.88 -0.44
C ALA A 125 -4.36 -3.43 -0.25
N PRO A 126 -4.70 -4.09 0.88
CA PRO A 126 -6.01 -4.69 1.14
C PRO A 126 -7.23 -3.86 0.69
N ASN A 127 -7.22 -2.53 0.85
CA ASN A 127 -8.31 -1.66 0.39
C ASN A 127 -7.89 -0.61 -0.67
N LYS A 128 -6.73 -0.74 -1.31
CA LYS A 128 -6.20 0.27 -2.25
C LYS A 128 -6.05 -0.32 -3.64
N VAL A 129 -6.71 0.29 -4.63
CA VAL A 129 -6.66 -0.12 -6.03
C VAL A 129 -5.96 0.94 -6.88
N LEU A 130 -4.86 0.56 -7.52
CA LEU A 130 -4.20 1.32 -8.57
C LEU A 130 -4.95 1.13 -9.90
N THR A 131 -5.21 2.23 -10.62
CA THR A 131 -5.83 2.20 -11.97
C THR A 131 -5.42 3.45 -12.76
N ALA A 132 -5.97 3.62 -13.96
CA ALA A 132 -5.75 4.77 -14.82
C ALA A 132 -6.61 5.97 -14.37
N ALA A 133 -6.10 7.20 -14.55
CA ALA A 133 -6.87 8.40 -14.26
C ALA A 133 -8.02 8.59 -15.25
N HIS A 134 -7.89 8.18 -16.51
CA HIS A 134 -8.98 8.24 -17.49
C HIS A 134 -10.19 7.38 -17.12
N CYS A 135 -10.02 6.38 -16.24
CA CYS A 135 -11.11 5.59 -15.66
C CYS A 135 -11.82 6.30 -14.49
N VAL A 136 -11.24 7.37 -13.92
CA VAL A 136 -11.62 7.91 -12.60
C VAL A 136 -11.93 9.41 -12.60
N ALA A 137 -11.17 10.20 -13.37
CA ALA A 137 -11.28 11.65 -13.38
C ALA A 137 -12.65 12.12 -13.91
N GLY A 138 -13.30 13.03 -13.20
CA GLY A 138 -14.62 13.58 -13.56
C GLY A 138 -15.82 12.70 -13.24
N LEU A 139 -15.61 11.47 -12.74
CA LEU A 139 -16.68 10.53 -12.37
C LEU A 139 -16.85 10.43 -10.85
N ASP A 140 -18.08 10.28 -10.36
CA ASP A 140 -18.39 10.06 -8.92
C ASP A 140 -18.32 8.56 -8.56
N TRP A 141 -17.12 8.04 -8.33
CA TRP A 141 -16.94 6.63 -7.99
C TRP A 141 -17.48 6.27 -6.60
N VAL A 142 -17.58 7.23 -5.69
CA VAL A 142 -18.12 7.00 -4.33
C VAL A 142 -19.59 6.61 -4.40
N ASN A 143 -20.38 7.30 -5.21
CA ASN A 143 -21.81 7.02 -5.35
C ASN A 143 -22.15 6.03 -6.47
N ASN A 144 -21.35 5.92 -7.53
CA ASN A 144 -21.69 5.15 -8.74
C ASN A 144 -20.71 3.99 -9.05
N GLY A 145 -19.62 3.85 -8.30
CA GLY A 145 -18.62 2.81 -8.50
C GLY A 145 -18.93 1.47 -7.80
N ALA A 146 -18.36 0.41 -8.33
CA ALA A 146 -18.23 -0.91 -7.70
C ALA A 146 -16.94 -1.59 -8.16
N VAL A 147 -16.25 -2.25 -7.24
CA VAL A 147 -15.03 -3.02 -7.48
C VAL A 147 -15.29 -4.50 -7.22
N VAL A 148 -14.83 -5.39 -8.10
CA VAL A 148 -14.91 -6.85 -7.90
C VAL A 148 -13.52 -7.47 -7.97
N ALA A 149 -13.15 -8.19 -6.91
CA ALA A 149 -11.93 -9.00 -6.80
C ALA A 149 -12.26 -10.49 -6.73
N GLY A 150 -11.27 -11.37 -6.83
CA GLY A 150 -11.47 -12.83 -6.73
C GLY A 150 -12.25 -13.49 -7.87
N ALA A 151 -12.66 -12.75 -8.90
CA ALA A 151 -13.45 -13.25 -10.04
C ALA A 151 -12.58 -13.49 -11.30
N THR A 152 -12.67 -14.68 -11.90
CA THR A 152 -12.04 -14.96 -13.22
C THR A 152 -12.94 -14.54 -14.38
N GLY A 153 -14.25 -14.71 -14.22
CA GLY A 153 -15.24 -14.27 -15.21
C GLY A 153 -15.45 -12.75 -15.15
N LEU A 154 -15.52 -12.12 -16.32
CA LEU A 154 -15.94 -10.73 -16.44
C LEU A 154 -17.40 -10.63 -16.03
N LEU A 155 -17.73 -9.75 -15.08
CA LEU A 155 -19.08 -9.55 -14.54
C LEU A 155 -19.71 -10.81 -13.94
N ASP A 156 -18.89 -11.74 -13.45
CA ASP A 156 -19.37 -12.92 -12.74
C ASP A 156 -19.93 -12.51 -11.37
N SER A 157 -21.16 -12.00 -11.37
CA SER A 157 -21.82 -11.47 -10.19
C SER A 157 -22.19 -12.55 -9.16
N ALA A 158 -21.93 -13.83 -9.44
CA ALA A 158 -22.10 -14.94 -8.51
C ALA A 158 -20.81 -15.28 -7.74
N ASN A 159 -19.64 -14.91 -8.29
CA ASN A 159 -18.34 -15.15 -7.68
C ASN A 159 -17.64 -13.83 -7.28
N GLY A 160 -16.50 -13.95 -6.61
CA GLY A 160 -15.69 -12.81 -6.18
C GLY A 160 -16.28 -11.96 -5.06
N THR A 161 -15.40 -11.18 -4.42
CA THR A 161 -15.76 -10.21 -3.38
C THR A 161 -15.97 -8.84 -4.02
N VAL A 162 -16.95 -8.11 -3.54
CA VAL A 162 -17.37 -6.81 -4.07
C VAL A 162 -17.15 -5.72 -3.02
N ALA A 163 -16.69 -4.54 -3.41
CA ALA A 163 -16.53 -3.38 -2.53
C ALA A 163 -16.97 -2.09 -3.24
N GLY A 164 -17.43 -1.12 -2.47
CA GLY A 164 -17.63 0.25 -2.93
C GLY A 164 -16.34 1.05 -2.87
N VAL A 165 -16.39 2.29 -3.36
CA VAL A 165 -15.29 3.24 -3.24
C VAL A 165 -15.60 4.21 -2.10
N TRP A 166 -14.70 4.30 -1.12
CA TRP A 166 -14.75 5.32 -0.07
C TRP A 166 -14.23 6.66 -0.58
N ARG A 167 -13.12 6.63 -1.32
CA ARG A 167 -12.41 7.83 -1.78
C ARG A 167 -11.67 7.55 -3.08
N GLN A 168 -11.71 8.50 -4.00
CA GLN A 168 -10.96 8.46 -5.25
C GLN A 168 -9.87 9.53 -5.28
N TRP A 169 -8.72 9.20 -5.85
CA TRP A 169 -7.67 10.15 -6.21
C TRP A 169 -7.19 9.86 -7.62
N ASN A 170 -7.09 10.89 -8.45
CA ASN A 170 -6.35 10.84 -9.71
C ASN A 170 -5.20 11.87 -9.64
N HIS A 171 -4.16 11.68 -10.45
CA HIS A 171 -3.04 12.60 -10.46
C HIS A 171 -3.51 14.05 -10.72
N PRO A 172 -3.12 15.06 -9.90
CA PRO A 172 -3.62 16.43 -10.04
C PRO A 172 -3.22 17.15 -11.34
N ARG A 173 -2.29 16.58 -12.10
CA ARG A 173 -1.90 17.05 -13.45
C ARG A 173 -2.36 16.10 -14.57
N TYR A 174 -3.29 15.18 -14.28
CA TYR A 174 -3.92 14.39 -15.33
C TYR A 174 -4.53 15.33 -16.37
N ASN A 175 -4.29 15.04 -17.64
CA ASN A 175 -4.80 15.79 -18.77
C ASN A 175 -5.53 14.81 -19.69
N ASP A 176 -6.83 15.01 -19.85
CA ASP A 176 -7.73 14.17 -20.62
C ASP A 176 -7.54 14.28 -22.15
N ALA A 177 -7.12 15.45 -22.64
CA ALA A 177 -6.83 15.66 -24.06
C ALA A 177 -5.57 14.92 -24.55
N THR A 178 -4.58 14.71 -23.68
CA THR A 178 -3.26 14.11 -24.02
C THR A 178 -2.98 12.78 -23.29
N ILE A 179 -3.89 12.35 -22.42
CA ILE A 179 -3.76 11.19 -21.51
C ILE A 179 -2.43 11.23 -20.70
N GLN A 180 -1.89 12.43 -20.45
CA GLN A 180 -0.68 12.60 -19.65
C GLN A 180 -0.98 12.47 -18.16
N ASN A 181 -0.04 11.88 -17.41
CA ASN A 181 -0.18 11.58 -15.98
C ASN A 181 -1.37 10.67 -15.64
N ASP A 182 -1.61 9.67 -16.49
CA ASP A 182 -2.75 8.75 -16.40
C ASP A 182 -2.59 7.69 -15.29
N ILE A 183 -2.78 8.11 -14.04
CA ILE A 183 -2.69 7.28 -12.83
C ILE A 183 -3.68 7.74 -11.76
N ALA A 184 -4.36 6.78 -11.13
CA ALA A 184 -5.30 6.96 -10.05
C ALA A 184 -5.18 5.86 -8.97
N VAL A 185 -5.67 6.19 -7.78
CA VAL A 185 -5.80 5.28 -6.64
C VAL A 185 -7.23 5.41 -6.10
N LEU A 186 -7.95 4.29 -6.07
CA LEU A 186 -9.23 4.16 -5.36
C LEU A 186 -8.97 3.56 -3.99
N THR A 187 -9.54 4.16 -2.95
CA THR A 187 -9.64 3.60 -1.60
C THR A 187 -11.01 2.99 -1.45
N LEU A 188 -11.07 1.70 -1.12
CA LEU A 188 -12.30 0.92 -0.99
C LEU A 188 -12.96 1.14 0.39
N ASP A 189 -14.27 0.93 0.47
CA ASP A 189 -15.08 1.05 1.68
C ASP A 189 -14.84 -0.05 2.74
N ARG A 190 -14.04 -1.07 2.38
CA ARG A 190 -13.56 -2.16 3.24
C ARG A 190 -12.32 -2.81 2.62
N PRO A 191 -11.45 -3.45 3.41
CA PRO A 191 -10.39 -4.29 2.86
C PRO A 191 -10.94 -5.54 2.20
N LEU A 192 -10.14 -6.10 1.28
CA LEU A 192 -10.36 -7.35 0.58
C LEU A 192 -9.29 -8.36 1.03
N GLU A 193 -9.69 -9.63 1.18
CA GLU A 193 -8.77 -10.73 1.54
C GLU A 193 -7.88 -11.20 0.36
N ASP A 194 -8.17 -10.73 -0.85
CA ASP A 194 -7.42 -11.03 -2.06
C ASP A 194 -5.94 -10.58 -1.96
N GLN A 195 -5.06 -11.36 -2.59
CA GLN A 195 -3.61 -11.08 -2.53
C GLN A 195 -3.26 -9.85 -3.38
N TRP A 196 -2.90 -8.75 -2.72
CA TRP A 196 -2.37 -7.54 -3.35
C TRP A 196 -0.94 -7.71 -3.86
N THR A 197 -0.49 -6.77 -4.70
CA THR A 197 0.86 -6.75 -5.28
C THR A 197 1.57 -5.41 -5.08
N LYS A 198 2.87 -5.36 -5.35
CA LYS A 198 3.74 -4.23 -5.02
C LYS A 198 3.95 -3.33 -6.24
N LEU A 199 4.06 -2.02 -6.01
CA LEU A 199 4.59 -1.12 -7.04
C LEU A 199 6.08 -1.44 -7.31
N VAL A 200 6.53 -1.10 -8.51
CA VAL A 200 7.95 -0.95 -8.82
C VAL A 200 8.57 0.21 -8.02
N GLN A 201 9.88 0.20 -7.80
CA GLN A 201 10.58 1.32 -7.15
C GLN A 201 10.82 2.47 -8.13
N SER A 202 10.88 3.71 -7.63
CA SER A 202 11.17 4.92 -8.42
C SER A 202 12.46 4.85 -9.25
N ASN A 203 13.47 4.16 -8.72
CA ASN A 203 14.78 4.01 -9.33
C ASN A 203 15.00 2.66 -10.02
N ASP A 204 13.95 1.85 -10.24
CA ASP A 204 14.09 0.63 -11.04
C ASP A 204 14.28 1.00 -12.51
N THR A 205 15.47 0.73 -13.04
CA THR A 205 15.78 0.83 -14.47
C THR A 205 15.91 -0.54 -15.14
N ALA A 206 15.95 -1.62 -14.37
CA ALA A 206 16.14 -2.97 -14.87
C ALA A 206 14.83 -3.51 -15.48
N SER A 207 13.71 -3.29 -14.80
CA SER A 207 12.39 -3.67 -15.30
C SER A 207 11.98 -2.95 -16.58
N TYR A 208 12.51 -1.74 -16.81
CA TYR A 208 12.22 -0.92 -18.01
C TYR A 208 13.24 -1.08 -19.15
N LYS A 209 14.20 -1.99 -19.03
CA LYS A 209 15.14 -2.26 -20.12
C LYS A 209 14.40 -2.83 -21.34
N ALA A 210 14.69 -2.32 -22.54
CA ALA A 210 14.14 -2.86 -23.77
C ALA A 210 14.44 -4.38 -23.91
N GLY A 211 13.43 -5.15 -24.30
CA GLY A 211 13.45 -6.60 -24.32
C GLY A 211 13.07 -7.29 -22.99
N THR A 212 12.93 -6.56 -21.88
CA THR A 212 12.40 -7.14 -20.63
C THR A 212 10.96 -7.63 -20.86
N SER A 213 10.69 -8.86 -20.45
CA SER A 213 9.39 -9.52 -20.66
C SER A 213 8.39 -9.11 -19.58
N ALA A 214 7.40 -8.30 -19.94
CA ALA A 214 6.28 -7.96 -19.08
C ALA A 214 5.02 -8.78 -19.40
N THR A 215 4.18 -9.01 -18.39
CA THR A 215 2.86 -9.63 -18.58
C THR A 215 1.78 -8.61 -18.27
N VAL A 216 0.86 -8.42 -19.21
CA VAL A 216 -0.33 -7.57 -19.04
C VAL A 216 -1.54 -8.45 -18.82
N TYR A 217 -2.46 -8.01 -17.96
CA TYR A 217 -3.67 -8.73 -17.58
C TYR A 217 -4.90 -7.86 -17.78
N GLY A 218 -6.02 -8.47 -18.18
CA GLY A 218 -7.26 -7.74 -18.40
C GLY A 218 -8.40 -8.55 -19.00
N TRP A 219 -9.54 -7.90 -19.16
CA TRP A 219 -10.75 -8.44 -19.80
C TRP A 219 -11.14 -7.61 -21.04
N GLY A 220 -10.22 -6.82 -21.59
CA GLY A 220 -10.46 -5.89 -22.68
C GLY A 220 -10.90 -6.54 -23.99
N LEU A 221 -11.14 -5.68 -24.97
CA LEU A 221 -11.53 -6.02 -26.32
C LEU A 221 -10.53 -6.94 -26.99
N THR A 222 -11.07 -7.76 -27.90
CA THR A 222 -10.45 -9.03 -28.25
C THR A 222 -10.15 -9.18 -29.74
N SER A 223 -10.32 -8.06 -30.42
CA SER A 223 -10.21 -7.82 -31.85
C SER A 223 -10.26 -6.30 -32.02
N GLY A 224 -9.64 -5.78 -33.09
CA GLY A 224 -9.83 -4.42 -33.54
C GLY A 224 -11.17 -4.17 -34.23
N ALA A 225 -12.02 -5.20 -34.37
CA ALA A 225 -13.35 -5.09 -34.96
C ALA A 225 -14.27 -4.14 -34.18
N GLN A 226 -15.11 -3.43 -34.91
CA GLN A 226 -15.99 -2.40 -34.36
C GLN A 226 -17.01 -2.96 -33.37
N ASP A 227 -17.47 -4.19 -33.57
CA ASP A 227 -18.47 -4.95 -32.81
C ASP A 227 -17.84 -5.96 -31.82
N ALA A 228 -16.57 -5.78 -31.46
CA ALA A 228 -15.90 -6.69 -30.54
C ALA A 228 -16.52 -6.62 -29.12
N ASP A 229 -16.70 -7.80 -28.52
CA ASP A 229 -17.06 -7.96 -27.10
C ASP A 229 -15.81 -7.97 -26.20
N LEU A 230 -15.98 -7.47 -24.96
CA LEU A 230 -15.03 -7.67 -23.88
C LEU A 230 -14.88 -9.17 -23.55
N SER A 231 -13.68 -9.60 -23.16
CA SER A 231 -13.41 -11.00 -22.86
C SER A 231 -14.18 -11.49 -21.63
N ALA A 232 -15.05 -12.48 -21.80
CA ALA A 232 -15.79 -13.12 -20.70
C ALA A 232 -14.92 -13.79 -19.62
N THR A 233 -13.63 -14.03 -19.91
CA THR A 233 -12.66 -14.70 -19.03
C THR A 233 -11.38 -13.87 -18.95
N LEU A 234 -10.73 -13.81 -17.79
CA LEU A 234 -9.47 -13.09 -17.61
C LEU A 234 -8.42 -13.56 -18.62
N ARG A 235 -7.72 -12.61 -19.23
CA ARG A 235 -6.67 -12.85 -20.22
C ARG A 235 -5.32 -12.36 -19.71
N LYS A 236 -4.27 -12.86 -20.34
CA LYS A 236 -2.94 -12.29 -20.26
C LYS A 236 -2.23 -12.29 -21.61
N VAL A 237 -1.34 -11.33 -21.80
CA VAL A 237 -0.39 -11.31 -22.91
C VAL A 237 1.00 -10.97 -22.38
N THR A 238 2.02 -11.59 -22.96
CA THR A 238 3.43 -11.30 -22.62
C THR A 238 4.06 -10.50 -23.74
N LEU A 239 4.58 -9.31 -23.39
CA LEU A 239 5.10 -8.30 -24.30
C LEU A 239 6.53 -7.91 -23.89
N PRO A 240 7.52 -7.90 -24.81
CA PRO A 240 8.83 -7.32 -24.53
C PRO A 240 8.71 -5.79 -24.46
N LEU A 241 9.34 -5.14 -23.48
CA LEU A 241 9.39 -3.69 -23.43
C LEU A 241 10.17 -3.10 -24.61
N VAL A 242 9.74 -1.92 -25.05
CA VAL A 242 10.31 -1.16 -26.17
C VAL A 242 11.01 0.07 -25.61
N SER A 243 12.08 0.55 -26.25
CA SER A 243 12.73 1.79 -25.81
C SER A 243 11.84 3.01 -26.07
N ASP A 244 11.85 3.98 -25.17
CA ASP A 244 11.11 5.25 -25.28
C ASP A 244 11.27 5.87 -26.68
N SER A 245 12.51 5.96 -27.19
CA SER A 245 12.80 6.49 -28.55
C SER A 245 12.13 5.72 -29.70
N THR A 246 12.00 4.39 -29.58
CA THR A 246 11.38 3.53 -30.62
C THR A 246 9.87 3.65 -30.55
N CYS A 247 9.33 3.67 -29.32
CA CYS A 247 7.92 3.91 -29.02
C CYS A 247 7.48 5.27 -29.57
N ASN A 248 8.20 6.33 -29.22
CA ASN A 248 7.95 7.70 -29.63
C ASN A 248 7.91 7.83 -31.16
N THR A 249 8.97 7.40 -31.84
CA THR A 249 9.08 7.44 -33.32
C THR A 249 7.93 6.67 -33.99
N ALA A 250 7.55 5.51 -33.45
CA ALA A 250 6.47 4.70 -34.00
C ALA A 250 5.09 5.35 -33.80
N MET A 251 4.80 5.84 -32.60
CA MET A 251 3.49 6.46 -32.30
C MET A 251 3.31 7.79 -33.03
N GLN A 252 4.34 8.66 -33.07
CA GLN A 252 4.34 9.86 -33.90
C GLN A 252 4.09 9.54 -35.39
N SER A 253 4.72 8.47 -35.91
CA SER A 253 4.53 8.06 -37.31
C SER A 253 3.14 7.49 -37.62
N VAL A 254 2.38 7.04 -36.61
CA VAL A 254 1.04 6.46 -36.77
C VAL A 254 -0.06 7.49 -36.53
N LEU A 255 0.11 8.36 -35.53
CA LEU A 255 -0.88 9.38 -35.15
C LEU A 255 -0.69 10.71 -35.88
N GLY A 256 0.55 11.07 -36.22
CA GLY A 256 0.89 12.42 -36.71
C GLY A 256 1.03 13.48 -35.61
N GLU A 257 0.94 13.07 -34.34
CA GLU A 257 0.96 13.93 -33.14
C GLU A 257 1.98 13.39 -32.10
N ASP A 258 2.40 14.24 -31.16
CA ASP A 258 3.50 13.98 -30.21
C ASP A 258 2.98 13.81 -28.77
N ASP A 259 2.09 12.84 -28.56
CA ASP A 259 1.46 12.57 -27.26
C ASP A 259 2.29 11.67 -26.34
N PHE A 260 3.32 10.98 -26.88
CA PHE A 260 4.15 10.07 -26.11
C PHE A 260 5.21 10.81 -25.29
N VAL A 261 5.02 10.86 -23.97
CA VAL A 261 5.98 11.50 -23.07
C VAL A 261 7.05 10.51 -22.60
N GLU A 262 8.25 10.60 -23.19
CA GLU A 262 9.43 9.82 -22.78
C GLU A 262 9.68 9.97 -21.27
N GLY A 263 10.07 8.86 -20.61
CA GLY A 263 10.26 8.84 -19.16
C GLY A 263 8.98 8.84 -18.32
N SER A 264 7.80 9.15 -18.87
CA SER A 264 6.50 9.13 -18.17
C SER A 264 5.55 8.04 -18.68
N MET A 265 5.75 7.59 -19.92
CA MET A 265 5.04 6.50 -20.56
C MET A 265 6.05 5.44 -21.05
N PHE A 266 5.58 4.26 -21.45
CA PHE A 266 6.39 3.27 -22.19
C PHE A 266 5.52 2.42 -23.12
N CYS A 267 6.12 1.86 -24.17
CA CYS A 267 5.49 0.84 -25.02
C CYS A 267 5.99 -0.57 -24.64
N ALA A 268 5.18 -1.58 -24.95
CA ALA A 268 5.61 -2.98 -24.96
C ALA A 268 4.98 -3.73 -26.14
N GLY A 269 5.68 -4.73 -26.68
CA GLY A 269 5.19 -5.60 -27.75
C GLY A 269 6.07 -5.59 -28.99
N THR A 270 5.47 -6.02 -30.09
CA THR A 270 5.95 -5.80 -31.46
C THR A 270 4.96 -4.87 -32.16
N PRO A 271 5.37 -4.10 -33.20
CA PRO A 271 4.44 -3.22 -33.90
C PRO A 271 3.25 -4.02 -34.43
N ALA A 272 2.04 -3.47 -34.29
CA ALA A 272 0.82 -4.10 -34.80
C ALA A 272 0.89 -4.26 -36.33
N THR A 273 0.25 -5.31 -36.85
CA THR A 273 0.39 -5.74 -38.26
C THR A 273 -0.52 -4.97 -39.22
N GLY A 274 -1.55 -4.28 -38.71
CA GLY A 274 -2.70 -3.79 -39.46
C GLY A 274 -3.94 -4.67 -39.33
N THR A 275 -3.84 -5.81 -38.63
CA THR A 275 -4.92 -6.78 -38.40
C THR A 275 -4.79 -7.43 -37.01
N ASP A 276 -5.81 -8.15 -36.55
CA ASP A 276 -5.70 -8.99 -35.34
C ASP A 276 -4.62 -10.08 -35.50
N GLU A 277 -4.52 -10.68 -36.71
CA GLU A 277 -3.56 -11.75 -36.98
C GLU A 277 -2.12 -11.22 -36.91
N GLY A 278 -1.32 -11.84 -36.04
CA GLY A 278 0.06 -11.47 -35.77
C GLY A 278 0.26 -10.27 -34.84
N THR A 279 -0.79 -9.51 -34.50
CA THR A 279 -0.70 -8.40 -33.53
C THR A 279 -0.68 -8.94 -32.10
N LYS A 280 0.06 -8.26 -31.22
CA LYS A 280 -0.04 -8.46 -29.76
C LYS A 280 -0.17 -7.13 -29.03
N SER A 281 -1.36 -6.85 -28.49
CA SER A 281 -1.69 -5.55 -27.88
C SER A 281 -2.78 -5.69 -26.82
N THR A 282 -2.81 -4.75 -25.87
CA THR A 282 -4.01 -4.44 -25.09
C THR A 282 -5.04 -3.73 -25.94
N CYS A 283 -6.30 -3.70 -25.49
CA CYS A 283 -7.37 -2.94 -26.13
C CYS A 283 -8.40 -2.42 -25.10
N SER A 284 -9.44 -1.72 -25.56
CA SER A 284 -10.42 -1.05 -24.69
C SER A 284 -10.99 -1.99 -23.61
N GLY A 285 -11.02 -1.55 -22.35
CA GLY A 285 -11.41 -2.38 -21.19
C GLY A 285 -10.26 -3.18 -20.55
N ASP A 286 -9.07 -3.23 -21.16
CA ASP A 286 -7.84 -3.52 -20.40
C ASP A 286 -7.37 -2.28 -19.61
N SER A 287 -7.82 -1.08 -20.01
CA SER A 287 -7.61 0.23 -19.36
C SER A 287 -7.57 0.14 -17.83
N GLY A 288 -6.53 0.71 -17.22
CA GLY A 288 -6.34 0.66 -15.76
C GLY A 288 -5.76 -0.66 -15.22
N GLY A 289 -5.70 -1.72 -16.03
CA GLY A 289 -5.11 -3.01 -15.66
C GLY A 289 -3.58 -2.95 -15.49
N PRO A 290 -2.96 -3.95 -14.82
CA PRO A 290 -1.53 -3.98 -14.54
C PRO A 290 -0.70 -4.51 -15.70
N VAL A 291 0.46 -3.87 -15.88
CA VAL A 291 1.65 -4.46 -16.51
C VAL A 291 2.59 -4.92 -15.40
N VAL A 292 2.92 -6.21 -15.37
CA VAL A 292 3.72 -6.84 -14.31
C VAL A 292 5.07 -7.35 -14.82
N VAL A 293 6.14 -7.02 -14.10
CA VAL A 293 7.49 -7.59 -14.26
C VAL A 293 7.99 -8.04 -12.88
N GLY A 294 8.52 -9.25 -12.77
CA GLY A 294 9.12 -9.74 -11.51
C GLY A 294 8.17 -9.77 -10.30
N GLY A 295 6.85 -9.81 -10.54
CA GLY A 295 5.84 -9.72 -9.48
C GLY A 295 5.57 -8.31 -8.96
N ARG A 296 6.02 -7.26 -9.67
CA ARG A 296 5.71 -5.84 -9.37
C ARG A 296 4.96 -5.17 -10.51
N VAL A 297 4.10 -4.22 -10.19
CA VAL A 297 3.40 -3.37 -11.17
C VAL A 297 4.39 -2.34 -11.70
N VAL A 298 4.74 -2.45 -12.99
CA VAL A 298 5.62 -1.51 -13.70
C VAL A 298 4.85 -0.56 -14.60
N GLY A 299 3.61 -0.90 -14.94
CA GLY A 299 2.78 -0.08 -15.79
C GLY A 299 1.29 -0.25 -15.54
N ILE A 300 0.54 0.71 -16.04
CA ILE A 300 -0.92 0.73 -16.06
C ILE A 300 -1.32 0.83 -17.53
N VAL A 301 -2.29 0.02 -17.98
CA VAL A 301 -2.84 0.13 -19.35
C VAL A 301 -3.50 1.50 -19.49
N SER A 302 -2.98 2.31 -20.43
CA SER A 302 -3.36 3.72 -20.55
C SER A 302 -4.06 3.97 -21.87
N TRP A 303 -3.35 3.94 -23.00
CA TRP A 303 -3.94 4.26 -24.30
C TRP A 303 -3.29 3.48 -25.46
N GLY A 304 -3.89 3.62 -26.63
CA GLY A 304 -3.41 3.07 -27.88
C GLY A 304 -4.22 3.62 -29.05
N VAL A 305 -3.96 3.11 -30.25
CA VAL A 305 -4.72 3.47 -31.45
C VAL A 305 -6.15 2.92 -31.41
N SER A 306 -7.10 3.64 -32.01
CA SER A 306 -8.45 3.10 -32.24
C SER A 306 -8.39 1.78 -33.02
N GLY A 307 -9.17 0.79 -32.58
CA GLY A 307 -9.12 -0.58 -33.12
C GLY A 307 -7.83 -1.34 -32.80
N CYS A 308 -6.91 -0.80 -31.98
CA CYS A 308 -5.79 -1.50 -31.32
C CYS A 308 -4.78 -2.25 -32.23
N THR A 309 -4.92 -2.13 -33.55
CA THR A 309 -4.24 -2.97 -34.56
C THR A 309 -3.60 -2.15 -35.69
N ALA A 310 -3.72 -0.81 -35.66
CA ALA A 310 -3.21 0.06 -36.72
C ALA A 310 -1.73 -0.20 -36.99
N LYS A 311 -1.37 -0.41 -38.25
CA LYS A 311 -0.07 -0.94 -38.64
C LYS A 311 1.08 -0.05 -38.15
N GLY A 312 2.01 -0.62 -37.39
CA GLY A 312 3.15 0.09 -36.80
C GLY A 312 2.92 0.58 -35.37
N ALA A 313 1.68 0.58 -34.87
CA ALA A 313 1.36 1.03 -33.53
C ALA A 313 1.83 0.07 -32.43
N TYR A 314 1.93 0.60 -31.21
CA TYR A 314 2.13 -0.14 -29.98
C TYR A 314 1.07 0.25 -28.93
N PRO A 315 0.74 -0.62 -27.96
CA PRO A 315 0.04 -0.22 -26.76
C PRO A 315 0.95 0.64 -25.86
N VAL A 316 0.39 1.68 -25.25
CA VAL A 316 1.10 2.63 -24.39
C VAL A 316 0.62 2.51 -22.95
N PHE A 317 1.58 2.52 -22.03
CA PHE A 317 1.37 2.28 -20.60
C PHE A 317 1.93 3.44 -19.78
N THR A 318 1.22 3.82 -18.71
CA THR A 318 1.74 4.77 -17.72
C THR A 318 2.92 4.15 -16.98
N LYS A 319 4.06 4.85 -16.90
CA LYS A 319 5.28 4.33 -16.28
C LYS A 319 5.26 4.49 -14.76
N VAL A 320 4.84 3.46 -14.02
CA VAL A 320 4.57 3.55 -12.55
C VAL A 320 5.76 4.11 -11.73
N SER A 321 7.01 3.75 -12.05
CA SER A 321 8.21 4.29 -11.38
C SER A 321 8.30 5.82 -11.40
N SER A 322 7.71 6.49 -12.40
CA SER A 322 7.70 7.95 -12.52
C SER A 322 6.63 8.63 -11.66
N TYR A 323 5.71 7.87 -11.06
CA TYR A 323 4.58 8.36 -10.27
C TYR A 323 4.46 7.78 -8.87
N VAL A 324 5.36 6.89 -8.43
CA VAL A 324 5.31 6.34 -7.06
C VAL A 324 5.37 7.42 -5.98
N TRP A 325 6.07 8.54 -6.21
CA TRP A 325 6.09 9.70 -5.33
C TRP A 325 4.70 10.32 -5.08
N ALA A 326 3.76 10.17 -6.03
CA ALA A 326 2.40 10.69 -5.93
C ALA A 326 1.39 9.60 -5.53
N ALA A 327 1.61 8.35 -5.96
CA ALA A 327 0.71 7.23 -5.71
C ALA A 327 0.95 6.58 -4.34
N GLN A 328 2.20 6.35 -3.93
CA GLN A 328 2.54 5.67 -2.68
C GLN A 328 1.97 6.40 -1.45
N PRO A 329 2.02 7.75 -1.34
CA PRO A 329 1.38 8.47 -0.25
C PRO A 329 -0.13 8.26 -0.15
N ARG A 330 -0.84 7.88 -1.23
CA ARG A 330 -2.30 7.60 -1.22
C ARG A 330 -2.62 6.14 -0.87
N ILE A 331 -1.65 5.25 -1.10
CA ILE A 331 -1.75 3.83 -0.79
C ILE A 331 -1.44 3.60 0.70
N ASP A 332 -0.40 4.24 1.23
CA ASP A 332 -0.05 4.16 2.66
C ASP A 332 -0.74 5.25 3.51
N ASP A 333 -1.74 5.93 2.92
CA ASP A 333 -2.60 6.91 3.59
C ASP A 333 -3.57 6.21 4.55
N THR A 334 -3.29 6.36 5.85
CA THR A 334 -4.23 6.11 6.95
C THR A 334 -4.13 7.24 7.95
N ASP A 335 -5.28 7.57 8.53
CA ASP A 335 -5.55 8.58 9.54
C ASP A 335 -6.64 8.03 10.48
N LEU A 336 -7.21 8.85 11.36
CA LEU A 336 -8.19 8.42 12.36
C LEU A 336 -9.63 8.76 11.93
N SER A 337 -9.77 9.85 11.20
CA SER A 337 -11.04 10.39 10.70
C SER A 337 -11.42 9.92 9.29
N PHE A 338 -10.53 9.22 8.58
CA PHE A 338 -10.72 8.68 7.22
C PHE A 338 -10.94 9.74 6.12
N ASP A 339 -10.58 11.00 6.39
CA ASP A 339 -10.79 12.14 5.49
C ASP A 339 -9.62 12.38 4.49
N GLY A 340 -8.48 11.72 4.70
CA GLY A 340 -7.25 11.88 3.90
C GLY A 340 -6.30 12.94 4.43
N ARG A 341 -6.26 13.11 5.76
CA ARG A 341 -5.37 14.02 6.47
C ARG A 341 -4.94 13.37 7.79
N ALA A 342 -3.65 13.28 8.00
CA ALA A 342 -3.08 12.72 9.21
C ALA A 342 -3.50 13.50 10.48
N ASP A 343 -4.18 12.80 11.37
CA ASP A 343 -4.74 13.34 12.61
C ASP A 343 -3.73 13.33 13.77
N LEU A 344 -4.05 14.07 14.84
CA LEU A 344 -3.19 14.20 16.03
C LEU A 344 -3.77 13.49 17.25
N LEU A 345 -3.03 12.53 17.81
CA LEU A 345 -3.27 12.04 19.16
C LEU A 345 -2.41 12.79 20.18
N ALA A 346 -3.04 13.22 21.27
CA ALA A 346 -2.42 14.00 22.33
C ALA A 346 -2.91 13.55 23.71
N ARG A 347 -1.98 13.24 24.61
CA ARG A 347 -2.29 12.65 25.92
C ARG A 347 -1.80 13.51 27.08
N THR A 348 -2.66 13.69 28.08
CA THR A 348 -2.38 14.48 29.29
C THR A 348 -1.55 13.69 30.30
N PRO A 349 -0.85 14.36 31.24
CA PRO A 349 -0.17 13.70 32.37
C PRO A 349 -1.06 12.77 33.21
N SER A 350 -2.38 13.04 33.26
CA SER A 350 -3.35 12.21 33.96
C SER A 350 -3.81 10.97 33.17
N GLY A 351 -3.28 10.74 31.97
CA GLY A 351 -3.60 9.57 31.13
C GLY A 351 -4.90 9.67 30.34
N GLY A 352 -5.43 10.89 30.14
CA GLY A 352 -6.54 11.12 29.21
C GLY A 352 -6.01 11.32 27.79
N LEU A 353 -6.45 10.49 26.85
CA LEU A 353 -6.17 10.61 25.42
C LEU A 353 -7.19 11.53 24.75
N PHE A 354 -6.71 12.34 23.82
CA PHE A 354 -7.51 13.22 22.99
C PHE A 354 -7.08 13.13 21.54
N GLU A 355 -8.05 13.17 20.64
CA GLU A 355 -7.84 13.31 19.20
C GLU A 355 -8.14 14.74 18.77
N GLN A 356 -7.46 15.20 17.74
CA GLN A 356 -7.66 16.49 17.11
C GLN A 356 -7.49 16.33 15.61
N ASP A 357 -8.61 16.24 14.91
CA ASP A 357 -8.66 15.98 13.47
C ASP A 357 -8.01 17.11 12.68
N SER A 358 -7.30 16.79 11.60
CA SER A 358 -6.65 17.80 10.77
C SER A 358 -7.63 18.50 9.84
N LYS A 359 -7.53 19.83 9.76
CA LYS A 359 -8.19 20.67 8.74
C LYS A 359 -7.16 21.23 7.75
N GLY A 360 -6.03 20.55 7.59
CA GLY A 360 -4.90 20.91 6.72
C GLY A 360 -4.05 22.09 7.18
N THR A 361 -4.63 23.06 7.88
CA THR A 361 -3.93 24.27 8.36
C THR A 361 -4.29 24.69 9.78
N SER A 362 -5.23 23.97 10.39
CA SER A 362 -5.69 24.09 11.78
C SER A 362 -6.15 22.70 12.23
N LEU A 363 -6.48 22.54 13.51
CA LEU A 363 -7.05 21.29 14.03
C LEU A 363 -8.53 21.47 14.41
N ALA A 364 -9.26 20.36 14.52
CA ALA A 364 -10.58 20.31 15.11
C ALA A 364 -10.55 20.58 16.63
N THR A 365 -11.73 20.80 17.22
CA THR A 365 -11.87 20.84 18.67
C THR A 365 -11.55 19.46 19.22
N ARG A 366 -10.65 19.38 20.22
CA ARG A 366 -10.24 18.09 20.78
C ARG A 366 -11.44 17.21 21.18
N ALA A 367 -11.47 15.99 20.68
CA ALA A 367 -12.35 14.93 21.16
C ALA A 367 -11.65 14.20 22.31
N TYR A 368 -12.37 13.86 23.38
CA TYR A 368 -11.85 12.97 24.42
C TYR A 368 -12.06 11.53 23.96
N GLN A 369 -10.98 10.74 23.99
CA GLN A 369 -11.00 9.38 23.49
C GLN A 369 -11.14 8.37 24.62
N SER A 370 -10.11 8.22 25.45
CA SER A 370 -10.14 7.25 26.56
C SER A 370 -9.20 7.62 27.71
N ALA A 371 -9.31 6.90 28.82
CA ALA A 371 -8.42 6.97 29.98
C ALA A 371 -7.43 5.79 29.99
N GLY A 372 -6.53 5.76 30.99
CA GLY A 372 -5.60 4.65 31.22
C GLY A 372 -4.22 4.83 30.59
N TRP A 373 -4.00 5.91 29.83
CA TRP A 373 -2.75 6.14 29.09
C TRP A 373 -1.58 6.65 29.95
N GLN A 374 -1.64 6.55 31.28
CA GLN A 374 -0.56 7.04 32.16
C GLN A 374 0.73 6.22 31.98
N THR A 375 0.60 4.92 31.70
CA THR A 375 1.73 3.98 31.64
C THR A 375 2.50 4.04 30.33
N ALA A 376 1.90 4.56 29.25
CA ALA A 376 2.53 4.68 27.94
C ALA A 376 3.83 5.51 28.02
N SER A 377 4.99 4.88 27.88
CA SER A 377 6.30 5.58 27.90
C SER A 377 6.58 6.33 26.60
N TRP A 378 6.04 5.82 25.49
CA TRP A 378 5.89 6.46 24.19
C TRP A 378 4.83 5.67 23.40
N ALA A 379 4.27 6.31 22.38
CA ALA A 379 3.43 5.67 21.37
C ALA A 379 3.72 6.28 19.99
N LEU A 380 3.32 5.58 18.92
CA LEU A 380 3.35 6.03 17.53
C LEU A 380 2.09 5.54 16.81
N GLN A 381 1.59 6.36 15.88
CA GLN A 381 0.61 5.96 14.87
C GLN A 381 1.33 5.26 13.70
N ALA A 382 0.82 4.12 13.24
CA ALA A 382 1.29 3.39 12.05
C ALA A 382 0.15 2.56 11.44
N ASP A 383 0.34 1.94 10.28
CA ASP A 383 -0.57 0.89 9.79
C ASP A 383 0.31 -0.30 9.37
N LEU A 384 0.51 -1.25 10.29
CA LEU A 384 1.55 -2.28 10.18
C LEU A 384 1.14 -3.50 9.34
N ASP A 385 -0.15 -3.69 9.05
CA ASP A 385 -0.65 -4.73 8.14
C ASP A 385 -1.38 -4.19 6.90
N ARG A 386 -1.49 -2.87 6.79
CA ARG A 386 -2.01 -2.12 5.63
C ARG A 386 -3.52 -2.32 5.47
N ASP A 387 -4.23 -2.51 6.58
CA ASP A 387 -5.65 -2.86 6.62
C ASP A 387 -6.61 -1.65 6.49
N PHE A 388 -6.03 -0.44 6.36
CA PHE A 388 -6.65 0.89 6.33
C PHE A 388 -6.87 1.56 7.69
N PHE A 389 -6.82 0.80 8.78
CA PHE A 389 -7.02 1.34 10.13
C PHE A 389 -5.68 1.75 10.74
N GLN A 390 -5.71 2.84 11.52
CA GLN A 390 -4.52 3.32 12.20
C GLN A 390 -4.23 2.45 13.43
N ASP A 391 -3.11 1.75 13.42
CA ASP A 391 -2.53 1.10 14.60
C ASP A 391 -1.93 2.10 15.57
N LEU A 392 -1.98 1.74 16.85
CA LEU A 392 -1.18 2.36 17.90
C LEU A 392 -0.11 1.41 18.42
N ILE A 393 1.15 1.74 18.16
CA ILE A 393 2.31 1.02 18.74
C ILE A 393 2.68 1.72 20.04
N MET A 394 2.74 0.98 21.15
CA MET A 394 2.96 1.53 22.48
C MET A 394 3.94 0.70 23.30
N ARG A 395 4.82 1.36 24.05
CA ARG A 395 5.63 0.71 25.10
C ARG A 395 5.11 1.08 26.47
N ASP A 396 4.62 0.10 27.21
CA ASP A 396 4.22 0.29 28.61
C ASP A 396 5.48 0.49 29.50
N SER A 397 5.38 1.41 30.47
CA SER A 397 6.46 1.71 31.44
C SER A 397 6.48 0.78 32.65
N THR A 398 5.37 0.12 32.97
CA THR A 398 5.19 -0.75 34.14
C THR A 398 5.88 -2.09 33.97
N ASP A 399 5.76 -2.71 32.79
CA ASP A 399 6.37 -4.00 32.46
C ASP A 399 7.48 -3.92 31.39
N GLY A 400 7.55 -2.80 30.66
CA GLY A 400 8.55 -2.58 29.62
C GLY A 400 8.34 -3.38 28.32
N LYS A 401 7.15 -3.93 28.08
CA LYS A 401 6.79 -4.64 26.85
C LYS A 401 6.41 -3.68 25.72
N LEU A 402 6.29 -4.23 24.50
CA LEU A 402 5.78 -3.52 23.33
C LEU A 402 4.45 -4.13 22.90
N TYR A 403 3.45 -3.29 22.69
CA TYR A 403 2.09 -3.64 22.32
C TYR A 403 1.67 -2.92 21.03
N ARG A 404 0.75 -3.53 20.28
CA ARG A 404 0.01 -2.94 19.16
C ARG A 404 -1.47 -2.95 19.53
N SER A 405 -2.15 -1.81 19.42
CA SER A 405 -3.60 -1.80 19.23
C SER A 405 -3.86 -1.77 17.73
N TYR A 406 -4.76 -2.63 17.28
CA TYR A 406 -5.09 -2.84 15.87
C TYR A 406 -6.57 -3.19 15.73
N TYR A 407 -7.13 -2.97 14.54
CA TYR A 407 -8.52 -3.30 14.27
C TYR A 407 -8.63 -4.77 13.81
N ASN A 408 -9.34 -5.58 14.59
CA ASN A 408 -9.58 -6.97 14.27
C ASN A 408 -10.90 -7.11 13.49
N HIS A 409 -10.78 -7.28 12.18
CA HIS A 409 -11.92 -7.47 11.25
C HIS A 409 -12.82 -8.66 11.60
N ALA A 410 -12.32 -9.66 12.33
CA ALA A 410 -13.12 -10.82 12.73
C ALA A 410 -14.01 -10.55 13.96
N SER A 411 -13.66 -9.57 14.80
CA SER A 411 -14.43 -9.17 15.98
C SER A 411 -15.10 -7.80 15.87
N ASP A 412 -14.84 -7.05 14.78
CA ASP A 412 -15.34 -5.67 14.55
C ASP A 412 -14.92 -4.71 15.69
N ALA A 413 -13.71 -4.92 16.24
CA ALA A 413 -13.22 -4.23 17.43
C ALA A 413 -11.73 -3.85 17.31
N PHE A 414 -11.32 -2.82 18.04
CA PHE A 414 -9.89 -2.62 18.31
C PHE A 414 -9.49 -3.56 19.45
N GLU A 415 -8.38 -4.27 19.27
CA GLU A 415 -7.82 -5.22 20.24
C GLU A 415 -6.35 -4.90 20.50
N TRP A 416 -5.81 -5.31 21.66
CA TRP A 416 -4.36 -5.30 21.89
C TRP A 416 -3.72 -6.63 21.55
N MET A 417 -2.53 -6.58 20.98
CA MET A 417 -1.61 -7.72 20.89
C MET A 417 -0.24 -7.38 21.47
N LEU A 418 0.38 -8.38 22.10
CA LEU A 418 1.75 -8.30 22.57
C LEU A 418 2.72 -8.51 21.39
N ILE A 419 3.47 -7.48 21.00
CA ILE A 419 4.53 -7.63 19.99
C ILE A 419 5.75 -8.33 20.59
N THR A 420 6.15 -7.97 21.83
CA THR A 420 7.25 -8.67 22.50
C THR A 420 7.24 -8.51 24.03
N SER A 421 7.58 -9.61 24.70
CA SER A 421 7.63 -9.73 26.17
C SER A 421 8.80 -9.00 26.84
N VAL A 422 9.79 -8.52 26.08
CA VAL A 422 10.88 -7.68 26.58
C VAL A 422 11.25 -6.64 25.53
N TRP A 423 10.87 -5.38 25.74
CA TRP A 423 11.26 -4.28 24.84
C TRP A 423 12.32 -3.36 25.46
N GLY A 424 13.36 -3.09 24.68
CA GLY A 424 14.57 -2.40 25.11
C GLY A 424 14.33 -0.99 25.67
N GLY A 425 15.29 -0.51 26.45
CA GLY A 425 15.31 0.84 27.02
C GLY A 425 15.70 1.95 26.03
N TYR A 426 15.32 1.77 24.76
CA TYR A 426 15.61 2.66 23.63
C TYR A 426 15.17 4.12 23.91
N LYS A 427 15.85 5.09 23.30
CA LYS A 427 15.73 6.53 23.59
C LYS A 427 15.01 7.35 22.52
N SER A 428 14.79 6.76 21.34
CA SER A 428 13.99 7.32 20.26
C SER A 428 13.54 6.22 19.31
N TYR A 429 12.38 6.44 18.66
CA TYR A 429 11.67 5.48 17.83
C TYR A 429 11.03 6.20 16.64
N ALA A 430 10.85 5.52 15.51
CA ALA A 430 10.06 6.00 14.37
C ALA A 430 9.55 4.82 13.54
N VAL A 431 8.38 4.97 12.92
CA VAL A 431 7.89 4.08 11.85
C VAL A 431 7.84 4.90 10.56
N PRO A 432 8.98 5.11 9.88
CA PRO A 432 9.03 5.93 8.67
C PRO A 432 8.16 5.38 7.54
N GLY A 433 7.97 4.05 7.47
CA GLY A 433 7.32 3.35 6.37
C GLY A 433 8.21 2.19 5.90
N ASP A 434 8.07 1.78 4.64
CA ASP A 434 8.88 0.71 4.04
C ASP A 434 10.33 1.17 3.80
N MET A 435 11.26 0.61 4.57
CA MET A 435 12.71 0.83 4.48
C MET A 435 13.45 -0.37 3.87
N THR A 436 12.81 -1.54 3.75
CA THR A 436 13.40 -2.77 3.19
C THR A 436 13.11 -2.97 1.70
N GLY A 437 12.09 -2.29 1.16
CA GLY A 437 11.57 -2.44 -0.20
C GLY A 437 10.51 -3.54 -0.34
N ASP A 438 9.98 -4.06 0.76
CA ASP A 438 8.99 -5.14 0.76
C ASP A 438 7.53 -4.66 0.87
N SER A 439 7.30 -3.34 0.82
CA SER A 439 5.99 -2.68 0.91
C SER A 439 5.24 -2.93 2.23
N ARG A 440 5.97 -3.09 3.34
CA ARG A 440 5.43 -3.11 4.71
C ARG A 440 6.16 -2.09 5.58
N PRO A 441 5.47 -1.41 6.52
CA PRO A 441 6.15 -0.45 7.38
C PRO A 441 7.14 -1.10 8.37
N ASP A 442 8.32 -0.50 8.46
CA ASP A 442 9.40 -0.95 9.32
C ASP A 442 9.57 -0.02 10.53
N LEU A 443 10.02 -0.58 11.66
CA LEU A 443 10.30 0.18 12.88
C LEU A 443 11.80 0.47 13.03
N VAL A 444 12.15 1.72 13.32
CA VAL A 444 13.53 2.14 13.61
C VAL A 444 13.64 2.54 15.09
N ALA A 445 14.64 2.02 15.80
CA ALA A 445 14.86 2.29 17.23
C ALA A 445 16.33 2.61 17.57
N VAL A 446 16.54 3.66 18.38
CA VAL A 446 17.87 4.14 18.82
C VAL A 446 18.13 3.74 20.28
N ASP A 447 19.22 3.04 20.53
CA ASP A 447 19.64 2.55 21.85
C ASP A 447 20.37 3.63 22.67
N ALA A 448 20.51 3.39 23.98
CA ALA A 448 21.14 4.31 24.92
C ALA A 448 22.64 4.55 24.61
N ASP A 449 23.31 3.61 23.94
CA ASP A 449 24.69 3.76 23.47
C ASP A 449 24.80 4.49 22.11
N GLY A 450 23.68 4.75 21.43
CA GLY A 450 23.62 5.37 20.11
C GLY A 450 23.62 4.39 18.93
N SER A 451 23.61 3.07 19.18
CA SER A 451 23.35 2.06 18.15
C SER A 451 21.91 2.17 17.67
N THR A 452 21.68 2.04 16.37
CA THR A 452 20.33 2.09 15.78
C THR A 452 20.03 0.79 15.06
N TYR A 453 18.81 0.29 15.24
CA TYR A 453 18.33 -0.95 14.68
C TYR A 453 17.09 -0.70 13.81
N LEU A 454 17.06 -1.33 12.63
CA LEU A 454 15.87 -1.53 11.82
C LEU A 454 15.20 -2.84 12.25
N TYR A 455 13.88 -2.83 12.31
CA TYR A 455 13.02 -3.97 12.59
C TYR A 455 12.10 -4.15 11.38
N PRO A 456 12.42 -5.09 10.45
CA PRO A 456 11.63 -5.30 9.25
C PRO A 456 10.21 -5.76 9.58
N GLY A 457 9.19 -5.17 8.96
CA GLY A 457 7.78 -5.48 9.18
C GLY A 457 7.37 -6.85 8.62
N LYS A 458 6.51 -7.59 9.33
CA LYS A 458 5.92 -8.83 8.82
C LYS A 458 4.59 -8.62 8.08
N GLY A 459 4.02 -7.41 8.10
CA GLY A 459 2.71 -7.13 7.50
C GLY A 459 1.54 -7.77 8.25
N ASN A 460 1.68 -7.96 9.58
CA ASN A 460 0.67 -8.53 10.49
C ASN A 460 0.79 -7.92 11.91
N GLY A 461 1.34 -6.70 12.03
CA GLY A 461 1.67 -6.07 13.31
C GLY A 461 2.96 -6.53 14.00
N GLU A 462 3.59 -7.63 13.57
CA GLU A 462 4.86 -8.09 14.12
C GLU A 462 6.09 -7.66 13.29
N PHE A 463 7.28 -7.83 13.86
CA PHE A 463 8.57 -7.56 13.20
C PHE A 463 9.46 -8.81 13.13
N TYR A 464 10.31 -8.87 12.11
CA TYR A 464 11.40 -9.83 11.99
C TYR A 464 12.57 -9.49 12.94
N GLY A 465 13.64 -10.29 12.89
CA GLY A 465 14.86 -10.04 13.66
C GLY A 465 15.52 -8.71 13.29
N LYS A 466 16.00 -7.98 14.31
CA LYS A 466 16.53 -6.61 14.12
C LYS A 466 17.88 -6.58 13.40
N VAL A 467 18.03 -5.65 12.46
CA VAL A 467 19.27 -5.37 11.72
C VAL A 467 19.93 -4.12 12.32
N LYS A 468 21.22 -4.18 12.69
CA LYS A 468 21.95 -2.98 13.13
C LYS A 468 22.31 -2.14 11.89
N ILE A 469 21.85 -0.89 11.86
CA ILE A 469 22.03 0.03 10.74
C ILE A 469 22.91 1.24 11.08
N VAL A 470 23.12 1.53 12.38
CA VAL A 470 24.11 2.50 12.87
C VAL A 470 24.80 1.92 14.11
N ASP A 471 26.12 2.02 14.20
CA ASP A 471 26.86 1.64 15.40
C ASP A 471 27.26 2.90 16.20
N LYS A 472 26.63 3.10 17.36
CA LYS A 472 26.94 4.10 18.40
C LYS A 472 26.94 5.59 18.02
N ALA A 473 26.89 5.94 16.73
CA ALA A 473 26.98 7.31 16.25
C ALA A 473 25.75 8.18 16.55
N TRP A 474 24.60 7.58 16.90
CA TRP A 474 23.33 8.29 17.15
C TRP A 474 23.02 8.47 18.64
N LYS A 475 24.05 8.58 19.48
CA LYS A 475 23.87 8.77 20.92
C LYS A 475 23.18 10.10 21.22
N GLY A 476 22.00 10.04 21.83
CA GLY A 476 21.23 11.22 22.24
C GLY A 476 20.55 11.99 21.10
N VAL A 477 20.41 11.39 19.91
CA VAL A 477 19.57 11.98 18.84
C VAL A 477 18.08 11.75 19.12
N LYS A 478 17.23 12.50 18.43
CA LYS A 478 15.81 12.20 18.27
C LYS A 478 15.54 11.84 16.81
N ILE A 479 14.86 10.73 16.60
CA ILE A 479 14.38 10.27 15.29
C ILE A 479 12.86 10.36 15.26
N PHE A 480 12.31 10.66 14.08
CA PHE A 480 10.89 10.73 13.75
C PHE A 480 10.74 10.69 12.22
N GLY A 481 9.55 10.37 11.72
CA GLY A 481 9.28 10.21 10.29
C GLY A 481 8.07 9.28 10.07
N ARG A 482 7.27 9.60 9.06
CA ARG A 482 6.21 8.77 8.47
C ARG A 482 5.98 9.28 7.05
N GLY A 483 6.15 8.44 6.03
CA GLY A 483 5.99 8.79 4.62
C GLY A 483 7.23 9.41 3.94
N ASP A 484 7.03 9.86 2.71
CA ASP A 484 8.03 10.47 1.83
C ASP A 484 8.07 11.99 2.01
N LEU A 485 9.25 12.53 2.31
CA LEU A 485 9.50 13.97 2.47
C LEU A 485 10.23 14.57 1.25
N THR A 486 10.78 13.73 0.38
CA THR A 486 11.67 14.11 -0.71
C THR A 486 11.08 13.97 -2.09
N GLY A 487 9.92 13.31 -2.21
CA GLY A 487 9.24 13.05 -3.49
C GLY A 487 9.97 12.02 -4.33
N ASP A 488 10.71 11.09 -3.72
CA ASP A 488 11.36 9.99 -4.43
C ASP A 488 10.61 8.64 -4.31
N GLY A 489 9.41 8.65 -3.72
CA GLY A 489 8.52 7.50 -3.56
C GLY A 489 8.91 6.55 -2.43
N LYS A 490 9.73 7.00 -1.48
CA LYS A 490 10.28 6.18 -0.41
C LYS A 490 10.12 6.85 0.95
N ALA A 491 9.98 6.04 1.98
CA ALA A 491 9.90 6.49 3.35
C ALA A 491 11.21 7.16 3.82
N ASP A 492 11.09 8.33 4.43
CA ASP A 492 12.23 9.13 4.90
C ASP A 492 12.32 9.19 6.43
N LEU A 493 13.53 9.37 6.95
CA LEU A 493 13.76 9.56 8.39
C LEU A 493 14.38 10.92 8.70
N LEU A 494 13.81 11.61 9.69
CA LEU A 494 14.35 12.83 10.26
C LEU A 494 15.11 12.52 11.54
N VAL A 495 16.30 13.11 11.69
CA VAL A 495 17.21 12.86 12.81
C VAL A 495 17.73 14.20 13.34
N ARG A 496 17.24 14.62 14.51
CA ARG A 496 17.68 15.82 15.23
C ARG A 496 18.79 15.46 16.23
N ASN A 497 20.00 15.99 16.03
CA ASN A 497 21.12 15.77 16.95
C ASN A 497 20.96 16.62 18.24
N SER A 498 21.80 16.36 19.26
CA SER A 498 21.77 17.06 20.54
C SER A 498 21.86 18.60 20.42
N SER A 499 22.68 19.09 19.49
CA SER A 499 22.89 20.52 19.19
C SER A 499 21.73 21.23 18.47
N GLY A 500 20.65 20.53 18.11
CA GLY A 500 19.53 21.13 17.39
C GLY A 500 19.73 21.24 15.88
N VAL A 501 20.64 20.45 15.31
CA VAL A 501 20.73 20.27 13.86
C VAL A 501 19.81 19.13 13.45
N LEU A 502 18.87 19.42 12.56
CA LEU A 502 17.99 18.45 11.92
C LEU A 502 18.63 17.93 10.63
N TYR A 503 18.74 16.62 10.52
CA TYR A 503 19.16 15.93 9.30
C TYR A 503 18.00 15.15 8.70
N LEU A 504 17.96 15.11 7.37
CA LEU A 504 17.09 14.28 6.56
C LEU A 504 17.91 13.10 6.04
N TYR A 505 17.46 11.87 6.32
CA TYR A 505 18.04 10.62 5.87
C TYR A 505 17.09 9.98 4.88
N ARG A 506 17.44 10.04 3.60
CA ARG A 506 16.55 9.59 2.53
C ARG A 506 16.44 8.09 2.45
N GLY A 507 15.23 7.57 2.25
CA GLY A 507 15.00 6.13 2.08
C GLY A 507 15.72 5.55 0.86
N THR A 508 16.27 4.34 1.01
CA THR A 508 16.80 3.56 -0.14
C THR A 508 15.90 2.40 -0.53
N GLN A 509 15.08 1.91 0.41
CA GLN A 509 14.37 0.62 0.32
C GLN A 509 15.35 -0.56 0.10
N VAL A 510 16.42 -0.60 0.91
CA VAL A 510 17.42 -1.67 0.95
C VAL A 510 17.82 -1.94 2.41
N GLU A 511 17.30 -3.03 2.99
CA GLU A 511 17.41 -3.40 4.42
C GLU A 511 18.77 -3.13 5.09
N LYS A 512 19.88 -3.47 4.42
CA LYS A 512 21.24 -3.36 4.98
C LYS A 512 21.85 -1.96 4.91
N THR A 513 21.28 -1.10 4.06
CA THR A 513 21.73 0.28 3.83
C THR A 513 20.50 1.17 3.63
N PRO A 514 19.58 1.24 4.61
CA PRO A 514 18.23 1.76 4.40
C PRO A 514 18.17 3.27 4.16
N PHE A 515 19.28 3.98 4.41
CA PHE A 515 19.39 5.42 4.24
C PHE A 515 20.54 5.80 3.30
N ALA A 516 20.27 6.77 2.44
CA ALA A 516 21.28 7.43 1.61
C ALA A 516 22.12 8.43 2.43
N ALA A 517 23.02 9.16 1.76
CA ALA A 517 23.77 10.25 2.38
C ALA A 517 22.82 11.32 2.97
N ARG A 518 23.02 11.65 4.25
CA ARG A 518 22.17 12.61 4.97
C ARG A 518 22.30 14.02 4.42
N ILE A 519 21.21 14.76 4.46
CA ILE A 519 21.12 16.18 4.12
C ILE A 519 20.93 16.97 5.42
N GLN A 520 21.64 18.08 5.61
CA GLN A 520 21.35 18.99 6.72
C GLN A 520 20.11 19.79 6.36
N ALA A 521 18.98 19.47 6.99
CA ALA A 521 17.72 20.15 6.74
C ALA A 521 17.72 21.55 7.40
N ARG A 522 17.92 21.61 8.73
CA ARG A 522 17.77 22.86 9.51
C ARG A 522 18.71 22.90 10.72
N THR A 523 18.96 24.11 11.24
CA THR A 523 19.68 24.37 12.50
C THR A 523 18.77 25.07 13.50
N GLY A 524 19.05 24.95 14.80
CA GLY A 524 18.21 25.55 15.86
C GLY A 524 16.87 24.84 16.06
N TRP A 525 16.73 23.61 15.58
CA TRP A 525 15.53 22.78 15.68
C TRP A 525 15.37 22.23 17.10
N ASN A 526 14.85 23.08 17.97
CA ASN A 526 14.79 22.90 19.42
C ASN A 526 13.34 22.97 19.90
N PHE A 527 12.60 21.88 19.68
CA PHE A 527 11.20 21.73 20.10
C PHE A 527 11.08 20.74 21.27
N THR A 528 10.03 20.90 22.06
CA THR A 528 9.74 20.05 23.23
C THR A 528 9.06 18.73 22.85
N SER A 529 8.52 18.64 21.63
CA SER A 529 7.93 17.44 21.02
C SER A 529 7.95 17.57 19.50
N TYR A 530 7.97 16.43 18.82
CA TYR A 530 7.91 16.25 17.37
C TYR A 530 6.88 15.16 17.11
N VAL A 531 6.00 15.36 16.13
CA VAL A 531 4.96 14.42 15.69
C VAL A 531 5.05 14.30 14.18
N THR A 532 4.99 13.06 13.71
CA THR A 532 5.01 12.71 12.27
C THR A 532 3.88 11.73 12.03
N SER A 533 2.64 12.25 12.08
CA SER A 533 1.44 11.46 11.86
C SER A 533 1.17 11.21 10.37
N GLY A 534 1.87 11.86 9.42
CA GLY A 534 1.70 11.64 7.98
C GLY A 534 1.49 12.95 7.23
N ASP A 535 0.69 12.93 6.16
CA ASP A 535 0.25 14.12 5.42
C ASP A 535 -0.88 14.84 6.17
N VAL A 536 -0.53 15.85 6.96
CA VAL A 536 -1.49 16.63 7.74
C VAL A 536 -2.24 17.61 6.83
N THR A 537 -1.62 18.10 5.75
CA THR A 537 -2.20 19.09 4.82
C THR A 537 -3.22 18.52 3.83
N GLY A 538 -3.17 17.22 3.55
CA GLY A 538 -3.93 16.51 2.51
C GLY A 538 -3.35 16.66 1.09
N ASP A 539 -2.16 17.24 0.93
CA ASP A 539 -1.58 17.55 -0.39
C ASP A 539 -0.84 16.36 -1.04
N GLY A 540 -0.63 15.27 -0.29
CA GLY A 540 0.06 14.05 -0.66
C GLY A 540 1.52 14.00 -0.20
N ILE A 541 1.97 14.91 0.66
CA ILE A 541 3.35 15.01 1.14
C ILE A 541 3.38 14.82 2.66
N ALA A 542 4.38 14.10 3.17
CA ALA A 542 4.55 13.95 4.61
C ALA A 542 4.84 15.29 5.30
N ASP A 543 4.20 15.52 6.45
CA ASP A 543 4.34 16.72 7.26
C ASP A 543 4.98 16.44 8.62
N VAL A 544 5.39 17.51 9.30
CA VAL A 544 5.87 17.44 10.69
C VAL A 544 5.16 18.49 11.54
N MET A 545 4.60 18.06 12.67
CA MET A 545 4.19 18.98 13.73
C MET A 545 5.27 19.03 14.82
N ALA A 546 5.55 20.20 15.37
CA ALA A 546 6.49 20.34 16.49
C ALA A 546 6.07 21.43 17.47
N ARG A 547 6.16 21.12 18.77
CA ARG A 547 5.71 22.02 19.85
C ARG A 547 6.87 22.80 20.44
N ASP A 548 6.77 24.13 20.48
CA ASP A 548 7.80 24.97 21.10
C ASP A 548 7.75 24.91 22.65
N SER A 549 8.58 25.71 23.31
CA SER A 549 8.59 25.80 24.79
C SER A 549 7.43 26.63 25.35
N GLY A 550 6.84 27.52 24.56
CA GLY A 550 5.63 28.27 24.93
C GLY A 550 4.34 27.44 24.87
N GLY A 551 4.41 26.25 24.26
CA GLY A 551 3.26 25.37 24.07
C GLY A 551 2.44 25.69 22.82
N THR A 552 3.03 26.39 21.85
CA THR A 552 2.47 26.50 20.49
C THR A 552 2.82 25.24 19.72
N LEU A 553 1.84 24.62 19.07
CA LEU A 553 2.07 23.57 18.09
C LEU A 553 2.21 24.19 16.69
N TRP A 554 3.31 23.89 16.02
CA TRP A 554 3.62 24.37 14.67
C TRP A 554 3.55 23.22 13.68
N LEU A 555 2.75 23.38 12.62
CA LEU A 555 2.80 22.54 11.43
C LEU A 555 3.92 23.04 10.51
N TYR A 556 4.74 22.11 10.01
CA TYR A 556 5.74 22.33 8.98
C TYR A 556 5.33 21.51 7.75
N PRO A 557 4.68 22.15 6.76
CA PRO A 557 4.29 21.48 5.54
C PRO A 557 5.51 20.90 4.82
N GLY A 558 5.41 19.67 4.32
CA GLY A 558 6.39 19.08 3.43
C GLY A 558 6.51 19.83 2.10
N THR A 559 7.46 19.42 1.25
CA THR A 559 7.70 20.09 -0.05
C THR A 559 8.13 19.17 -1.19
N ASN A 560 8.31 17.85 -0.94
CA ASN A 560 8.96 16.93 -1.88
C ASN A 560 10.32 17.46 -2.36
N LYS A 561 11.19 17.83 -1.41
CA LYS A 561 12.54 18.33 -1.70
C LYS A 561 13.60 17.67 -0.84
N ALA A 562 14.47 16.90 -1.49
CA ALA A 562 15.76 16.44 -0.97
C ALA A 562 16.77 17.59 -0.73
N SER A 563 16.47 18.52 0.19
CA SER A 563 17.31 19.71 0.45
C SER A 563 17.09 20.31 1.85
N ALA A 564 17.71 21.45 2.12
CA ALA A 564 17.41 22.27 3.31
C ALA A 564 15.98 22.82 3.32
N ASP A 565 15.37 22.97 2.14
CA ASP A 565 14.01 23.48 1.95
C ASP A 565 12.93 22.40 2.11
N VAL A 566 13.24 21.25 2.73
CA VAL A 566 12.32 20.10 2.91
C VAL A 566 10.96 20.49 3.52
N PHE A 567 10.90 21.56 4.32
CA PHE A 567 9.64 22.14 4.80
C PHE A 567 9.37 23.54 4.26
N GLY A 568 8.11 23.81 3.95
CA GLY A 568 7.60 25.12 3.59
C GLY A 568 7.46 26.08 4.78
N ALA A 569 6.67 27.13 4.59
CA ALA A 569 6.38 28.10 5.64
C ALA A 569 5.51 27.47 6.74
N ARG A 570 5.98 27.53 7.99
CA ARG A 570 5.28 26.93 9.14
C ARG A 570 3.97 27.64 9.45
N LYS A 571 2.97 26.89 9.91
CA LYS A 571 1.64 27.37 10.33
C LYS A 571 1.45 27.08 11.82
N SER A 572 0.79 27.97 12.56
CA SER A 572 0.43 27.69 13.95
C SER A 572 -0.88 26.90 13.99
N LEU A 573 -0.88 25.74 14.64
CA LEU A 573 -2.08 24.94 14.89
C LEU A 573 -2.78 25.33 16.21
N GLY A 574 -2.16 26.20 17.01
CA GLY A 574 -2.72 26.71 18.26
C GLY A 574 -1.74 26.69 19.43
N THR A 575 -2.17 27.25 20.56
CA THR A 575 -1.42 27.35 21.82
C THR A 575 -2.02 26.46 22.92
N GLY A 576 -1.28 26.25 24.00
CA GLY A 576 -1.76 25.48 25.16
C GLY A 576 -1.42 23.98 25.10
N PHE A 577 -0.70 23.53 24.07
CA PHE A 577 -0.29 22.13 23.92
C PHE A 577 0.68 21.65 25.02
N ASN A 578 1.20 22.54 25.87
CA ASN A 578 1.95 22.17 27.08
C ASN A 578 1.11 21.36 28.10
N GLN A 579 -0.22 21.31 27.97
CA GLN A 579 -1.07 20.41 28.75
C GLN A 579 -0.89 18.91 28.44
N TYR A 580 -0.25 18.58 27.32
CA TYR A 580 -0.01 17.21 26.87
C TYR A 580 1.44 16.79 27.16
N ASN A 581 1.68 15.59 27.68
CA ASN A 581 3.04 15.06 27.90
C ASN A 581 3.46 14.01 26.86
N LEU A 582 2.54 13.51 26.03
CA LEU A 582 2.82 12.79 24.80
C LEU A 582 1.92 13.32 23.69
N MET A 583 2.46 13.40 22.47
CA MET A 583 1.73 13.67 21.23
C MET A 583 2.38 12.78 20.16
N PHE A 584 1.58 12.17 19.29
CA PHE A 584 1.99 11.13 18.35
C PHE A 584 1.02 11.01 17.17
#